data_AF-A0A9P3EM53-F1
#
_entry.id   AF-A0A9P3EM53-F1
#
_cell.length_a   1.000
_cell.length_b   1.000
_cell.length_c   1.000
_cell.angle_alpha   90.00
_cell.angle_beta   90.00
_cell.angle_gamma   90.00
#
_symmetry.space_group_name_H-M   'P 1'
#
loop_
_entity.id
_entity.type
_entity.pdbx_description
1 polymer ?
#
loop_
_entity_poly.entity_id
_entity_poly.type
_entity_poly.pdbx_seq_one_letter_code
_entity_poly.pdbx_strand_id
1 'polypeptide(L)' 'MRGTDDAPPRCIALTGEIGREVSCAIYARRPSPCHDFAPYAALGMGEPACDRARARHGLEPLRSGVSMRNSMLEC' A
#
# COMPACT_ATOMS: atom_id res chain seq x y z
N MET A 1 2.61 -13.44 6.57
CA MET A 1 2.70 -12.17 7.33
C MET A 1 2.25 -12.46 8.75
N ARG A 2 2.85 -11.87 9.77
CA ARG A 2 2.47 -12.12 11.18
C ARG A 2 1.75 -10.88 11.73
N GLY A 3 0.56 -11.06 12.31
CA GLY A 3 -0.30 -9.95 12.79
C GLY A 3 -1.35 -9.45 11.79
N THR A 4 -1.47 -10.10 10.63
CA THR A 4 -2.56 -9.83 9.67
C THR A 4 -3.86 -10.57 10.00
N ASP A 5 -3.82 -11.46 11.00
CA ASP A 5 -4.97 -12.25 11.44
C ASP A 5 -5.88 -11.47 12.41
N ASP A 6 -5.40 -10.35 12.94
CA ASP A 6 -6.17 -9.46 13.82
C ASP A 6 -6.99 -8.44 13.02
N ALA A 7 -8.06 -7.92 13.64
CA ALA A 7 -8.84 -6.80 13.12
C ALA A 7 -8.68 -5.58 14.07
N PRO A 8 -7.94 -4.54 13.68
CA PRO A 8 -7.44 -4.25 12.33
C PRO A 8 -6.13 -4.99 11.97
N PRO A 9 -5.98 -5.43 10.69
CA PRO A 9 -4.81 -6.20 10.26
C PRO A 9 -3.57 -5.31 10.27
N ARG A 10 -2.60 -5.63 11.13
CA ARG A 10 -1.35 -4.87 11.25
C ARG A 10 -0.16 -5.81 11.45
N CYS A 11 0.75 -5.80 10.47
CA CYS A 11 1.98 -6.58 10.58
C CYS A 11 2.78 -6.16 11.83
N ILE A 12 3.17 -7.12 12.66
CA ILE A 12 3.91 -6.85 13.91
C ILE A 12 5.29 -6.22 13.67
N ALA A 13 5.84 -6.38 12.47
CA ALA A 13 7.14 -5.83 12.10
C ALA A 13 7.04 -4.41 11.51
N LEU A 14 5.84 -3.85 11.43
CA LEU A 14 5.60 -2.49 10.96
C LEU A 14 5.79 -1.51 12.12
N THR A 15 6.81 -0.68 12.03
CA THR A 15 7.22 0.30 13.03
C THR A 15 6.85 1.71 12.58
N GLY A 16 6.57 2.60 13.55
CA GLY A 16 6.16 3.97 13.29
C GLY A 16 4.63 4.16 13.27
N GLU A 17 4.21 5.33 12.81
CA GLU A 17 2.82 5.82 12.84
C GLU A 17 2.30 6.05 11.41
N ILE A 18 1.19 5.38 11.08
CA ILE A 18 0.57 5.46 9.75
C ILE A 18 0.09 6.89 9.52
N GLY A 19 0.53 7.50 8.42
CA GLY A 19 0.25 8.91 8.10
C GLY A 19 1.34 9.89 8.50
N ARG A 20 2.33 9.47 9.31
CA ARG A 20 3.54 10.25 9.61
C ARG A 20 4.78 9.62 9.00
N GLU A 21 5.26 8.56 9.62
CA GLU A 21 6.46 7.83 9.21
C GLU A 21 6.28 6.37 9.58
N VAL A 22 6.40 5.48 8.60
CA VAL A 22 6.31 4.04 8.78
C VAL A 22 7.49 3.35 8.12
N SER A 23 8.01 2.33 8.79
CA SER A 23 9.11 1.51 8.30
C SER A 23 8.87 0.04 8.66
N CYS A 24 9.57 -0.86 7.97
CA CYS A 24 9.51 -2.29 8.27
C CYS A 24 10.79 -2.69 9.00
N ALA A 25 10.68 -3.13 10.25
CA ALA A 25 11.84 -3.56 11.06
C ALA A 25 12.58 -4.78 10.46
N ILE A 26 11.91 -5.52 9.57
CA ILE A 26 12.50 -6.68 8.87
C ILE A 26 12.67 -6.42 7.37
N TYR A 27 12.90 -5.16 6.95
CA TYR A 27 12.98 -4.81 5.51
C TYR A 27 13.86 -5.77 4.69
N ALA A 28 15.06 -6.09 5.20
CA ALA A 28 16.01 -7.01 4.55
C ALA A 28 15.54 -8.47 4.47
N ARG A 29 14.54 -8.86 5.28
CA ARG A 29 13.97 -10.21 5.35
C ARG A 29 12.48 -10.21 5.01
N ARG A 30 12.04 -9.26 4.17
CA ARG A 30 10.63 -9.20 3.76
C ARG A 30 10.24 -10.49 3.03
N PRO A 31 9.14 -11.14 3.44
CA PRO A 31 8.61 -12.28 2.70
C PRO A 31 8.02 -11.81 1.36
N SER A 32 7.95 -12.71 0.36
CA SER A 32 7.48 -12.39 -0.99
C SER A 32 6.17 -11.59 -1.01
N PRO A 33 5.12 -11.92 -0.23
CA PRO A 33 3.89 -11.15 -0.22
C PRO A 33 4.03 -9.66 0.13
N CYS A 34 5.06 -9.27 0.90
CA CYS A 34 5.34 -7.86 1.21
C CYS A 34 6.23 -7.18 0.16
N HIS A 35 7.00 -7.96 -0.59
CA HIS A 35 7.83 -7.49 -1.69
C HIS A 35 6.98 -7.26 -2.94
N ASP A 36 6.04 -8.17 -3.20
CA ASP A 36 5.15 -8.15 -4.35
C ASP A 36 3.98 -7.17 -4.16
N PHE A 37 3.77 -6.68 -2.94
CA PHE A 37 2.76 -5.69 -2.64
C PHE A 37 3.17 -4.31 -3.16
N ALA A 38 2.44 -3.84 -4.17
CA ALA A 38 2.56 -2.49 -4.75
C ALA A 38 4.02 -2.09 -5.07
N PRO A 39 4.70 -2.81 -5.99
CA PRO A 39 6.11 -2.57 -6.32
C PRO A 39 6.37 -1.14 -6.83
N TYR A 40 5.38 -0.52 -7.46
CA TYR A 40 5.47 0.85 -7.97
C TYR A 40 5.10 1.93 -6.94
N ALA A 41 4.69 1.56 -5.71
CA ALA A 41 4.33 2.53 -4.68
C ALA A 41 5.51 3.42 -4.29
N ALA A 42 6.74 2.90 -4.35
CA ALA A 42 7.96 3.68 -4.13
C ALA A 42 8.18 4.78 -5.18
N LEU A 43 7.62 4.60 -6.39
CA LEU A 43 7.64 5.60 -7.47
C LEU A 43 6.45 6.56 -7.39
N GLY A 44 5.66 6.52 -6.32
CA GLY A 44 4.44 7.32 -6.16
C GLY A 44 3.22 6.78 -6.92
N MET A 45 3.32 5.59 -7.53
CA MET A 45 2.20 4.94 -8.23
C MET A 45 1.49 3.98 -7.28
N GLY A 46 0.39 4.43 -6.70
CA GLY A 46 -0.49 3.60 -5.88
C GLY A 46 -1.40 2.71 -6.71
N GLU A 47 -1.55 1.46 -6.29
CA GLU A 47 -2.57 0.53 -6.80
C GLU A 47 -3.88 0.70 -6.00
N PRO A 48 -5.04 0.20 -6.48
CA PRO A 48 -6.30 0.28 -5.74
C PRO A 48 -6.25 -0.33 -4.33
N ALA A 49 -5.34 -1.28 -4.10
CA ALA A 49 -5.08 -1.83 -2.78
C ALA A 49 -4.44 -0.81 -1.81
N CYS A 50 -3.58 0.08 -2.31
CA CYS A 50 -2.99 1.16 -1.54
C CYS A 50 -4.06 2.17 -1.11
N ASP A 51 -4.99 2.51 -2.00
CA ASP A 51 -6.07 3.44 -1.69
C ASP A 51 -7.04 2.88 -0.64
N ARG A 52 -7.40 1.59 -0.76
CA ARG A 52 -8.18 0.91 0.29
C ARG A 52 -7.46 0.90 1.63
N ALA A 53 -6.16 0.67 1.64
CA ALA A 53 -5.36 0.71 2.87
C ALA A 53 -5.35 2.12 3.47
N ARG A 54 -5.16 3.16 2.64
CA ARG A 54 -5.16 4.56 3.06
C ARG A 54 -6.52 5.02 3.58
N ALA A 55 -7.60 4.65 2.91
CA ALA A 55 -8.96 4.96 3.32
C ALA A 55 -9.30 4.40 4.73
N ARG A 56 -8.81 3.19 5.07
CA ARG A 56 -8.97 2.62 6.43
C ARG A 56 -8.30 3.45 7.51
N HIS A 57 -7.29 4.23 7.15
CA HIS A 57 -6.56 5.11 8.05
C HIS A 57 -6.96 6.59 7.88
N GLY A 58 -8.03 6.89 7.15
CA GLY A 58 -8.49 8.26 6.90
C GLY A 58 -7.53 9.11 6.07
N LEU A 59 -6.65 8.48 5.31
CA LEU A 59 -5.67 9.16 4.45
C LEU A 59 -6.24 9.32 3.04
N GLU A 60 -5.96 10.47 2.42
CA GLU A 60 -6.29 10.75 1.02
C GLU A 60 -5.66 9.68 0.10
N PRO A 61 -6.35 9.14 -0.92
CA PRO A 61 -5.76 8.21 -1.90
C PRO A 61 -4.43 8.72 -2.48
N LEU A 62 -3.54 7.79 -2.84
CA LEU A 62 -2.36 8.20 -3.60
C LEU A 62 -2.88 8.65 -4.96
N ARG A 63 -2.48 9.84 -5.43
CA ARG A 63 -2.79 10.25 -6.80
C ARG A 63 -2.28 9.13 -7.69
N SER A 64 -3.19 8.40 -8.31
CA SER A 64 -2.83 7.32 -9.21
C SER A 64 -2.01 7.97 -10.32
N GLY A 65 -0.71 7.67 -10.34
CA GLY A 65 0.17 7.99 -11.47
C GLY A 65 -0.28 7.31 -12.77
N VAL A 66 -1.39 6.55 -12.72
CA VAL A 66 -2.15 6.11 -13.87
C VAL A 66 -3.58 6.65 -13.73
N SER A 67 -3.73 7.93 -14.06
CA SER A 67 -4.89 8.36 -14.83
C SER A 67 -4.90 7.53 -16.11
N MET A 68 -5.41 6.30 -16.04
CA MET A 68 -5.91 5.58 -17.21
C MET A 68 -7.09 6.40 -17.72
N ARG A 69 -6.76 7.46 -18.46
CA ARG A 69 -7.54 7.87 -19.62
C ARG A 69 -7.45 6.70 -20.62
N ASN A 70 -8.10 5.59 -20.31
CA ASN A 70 -8.73 4.81 -21.37
C ASN A 70 -9.96 5.68 -21.70
N SER A 71 -9.96 6.50 -22.76
CA SER A 71 -9.89 6.00 -24.12
C SER A 71 -10.73 4.71 -24.25
N MET A 72 -11.97 4.79 -23.78
CA MET A 72 -13.12 4.45 -24.63
C MET A 72 -12.84 5.21 -25.95
N LEU A 73 -12.27 4.61 -26.99
CA LEU A 73 -12.86 3.51 -27.76
C LEU A 73 -14.38 3.62 -27.76
N GLU A 74 -14.81 4.79 -28.25
CA GLU A 74 -15.83 4.89 -29.29
C GLU A 74 -15.66 3.73 -30.30
N CYS A 75 -16.69 2.89 -30.37
CA CYS A 75 -17.34 2.67 -31.65
C CYS A 75 -18.24 3.87 -31.95
#